data_AF-A0A2K2FBC4-F1
#
_entry.id   AF-A0A2K2FBC4-F1
#
_cell.length_a   1.000
_cell.length_b   1.000
_cell.length_c   1.000
_cell.angle_alpha   90.00
_cell.angle_beta   90.00
_cell.angle_gamma   90.00
#
_symmetry.space_group_name_H-M   'P 1'
#
loop_
_entity.id
_entity.type
_entity.pdbx_description
1 polymer ?
#
loop_
_entity_poly.entity_id
_entity_poly.type
_entity_poly.pdbx_seq_one_letter_code
_entity_poly.pdbx_strand_id
1 'polypeptide(L)'
;MQERKSNVIKSAALILCICVAAALFFSTWFILSHADHDCTGDQCPVCAEIQTAENLLKQVGLVGFCILFSFSNHLSSYSSGKYTLCYVNNITPVTLKVRMNN
;
A
#
# COMPACT_ATOMS: atom_id res chain seq x y z
N MET A 1 -0.04 -18.74 -10.22
CA MET A 1 0.13 -17.66 -9.22
C MET A 1 1.59 -17.42 -8.80
N GLN A 2 2.52 -18.36 -9.03
CA GLN A 2 3.93 -18.25 -8.61
C GLN A 2 4.73 -17.16 -9.36
N GLU A 3 4.46 -16.93 -10.65
CA GLU A 3 5.11 -15.86 -11.43
C GLU A 3 4.76 -14.45 -10.95
N ARG A 4 3.50 -14.20 -10.57
CA ARG A 4 3.11 -12.88 -10.03
C ARG A 4 3.89 -12.52 -8.77
N LYS A 5 4.16 -13.50 -7.88
CA LYS A 5 4.98 -13.30 -6.67
C LYS A 5 6.43 -12.94 -7.01
N SER A 6 7.03 -13.57 -8.03
CA SER A 6 8.40 -13.25 -8.45
C SER A 6 8.52 -11.82 -8.97
N ASN A 7 7.56 -11.36 -9.78
CA ASN A 7 7.61 -10.03 -10.39
C ASN A 7 7.37 -8.90 -9.39
N VAL A 8 6.52 -9.11 -8.36
CA VAL A 8 6.37 -8.13 -7.26
C VAL A 8 7.59 -8.09 -6.35
N ILE A 9 8.25 -9.23 -6.07
CA ILE A 9 9.49 -9.25 -5.28
C ILE A 9 10.61 -8.52 -6.03
N LYS A 10 10.72 -8.74 -7.35
CA LYS A 10 11.66 -8.00 -8.22
C LYS A 10 11.37 -6.50 -8.23
N SER A 11 10.10 -6.11 -8.32
CA SER A 11 9.69 -4.69 -8.32
C SER A 11 9.94 -4.03 -6.96
N ALA A 12 9.64 -4.72 -5.86
CA ALA A 12 9.92 -4.24 -4.51
C ALA A 12 11.43 -4.10 -4.26
N ALA A 13 12.24 -5.05 -4.74
CA ALA A 13 13.69 -4.97 -4.68
C ALA A 13 14.22 -3.77 -5.48
N LEU A 14 13.66 -3.49 -6.66
CA LEU A 14 14.03 -2.32 -7.47
C LEU A 14 13.70 -1.01 -6.75
N ILE A 15 12.49 -0.89 -6.17
CA ILE A 15 12.08 0.29 -5.39
C ILE A 15 13.01 0.50 -4.19
N LEU A 16 13.31 -0.57 -3.43
CA LEU A 16 14.27 -0.51 -2.32
C LEU A 16 15.66 -0.06 -2.79
N CYS A 17 16.14 -0.59 -3.91
CA CYS A 17 17.44 -0.24 -4.48
C CYS A 17 17.48 1.24 -4.89
N ILE A 18 16.42 1.75 -5.50
CA ILE A 18 16.27 3.18 -5.85
C ILE A 18 16.25 4.05 -4.59
N CYS A 19 15.49 3.67 -3.55
CA CYS A 19 15.46 4.42 -2.29
C CYS A 19 16.83 4.48 -1.61
N VAL A 20 17.56 3.36 -1.57
CA VAL A 20 18.91 3.28 -1.00
C VAL A 20 19.89 4.10 -1.83
N ALA A 21 19.83 4.00 -3.16
CA ALA A 21 20.69 4.78 -4.06
C ALA A 21 20.43 6.28 -3.89
N ALA A 22 19.17 6.71 -3.82
CA ALA A 22 18.80 8.09 -3.54
C ALA A 22 19.36 8.55 -2.19
N ALA A 23 19.17 7.77 -1.11
CA ALA A 23 19.71 8.12 0.21
C ALA A 23 21.24 8.29 0.21
N LEU A 24 21.97 7.41 -0.49
CA LEU A 24 23.42 7.51 -0.65
C LEU A 24 23.84 8.72 -1.51
N PHE A 25 23.10 9.01 -2.58
CA PHE A 25 23.35 10.16 -3.43
C PHE A 25 23.11 11.47 -2.68
N PHE A 26 22.01 11.56 -1.92
CA PHE A 26 21.73 12.70 -1.05
C PHE A 26 22.77 12.84 0.07
N SER A 27 23.24 11.73 0.66
CA SER A 27 24.27 11.76 1.70
C SER A 27 25.63 12.24 1.17
N THR A 28 26.06 11.74 0.01
CA THR A 28 27.32 12.17 -0.62
C THR A 28 27.26 13.61 -1.14
N TRP A 29 26.13 14.02 -1.70
CA TRP A 29 25.86 15.40 -2.09
C TRP A 29 25.85 16.35 -0.88
N PHE A 30 25.25 15.92 0.23
CA PHE A 30 25.23 16.64 1.51
C PHE A 30 26.63 16.85 2.10
N ILE A 31 27.52 15.85 2.00
CA ILE A 31 28.91 15.94 2.48
C ILE A 31 29.73 16.87 1.58
N LEU A 32 29.54 16.77 0.26
CA LEU A 32 30.25 17.60 -0.71
C LEU A 32 29.83 19.08 -0.62
N SER A 33 28.57 19.35 -0.29
CA SER A 33 28.07 20.72 -0.12
C SER A 33 28.40 21.35 1.24
N HIS A 34 28.84 20.56 2.24
CA HIS A 34 29.15 21.03 3.60
C HIS A 34 30.64 21.32 3.86
N ALA A 35 31.51 21.25 2.85
CA ALA A 35 32.93 21.60 3.04
C ALA A 35 33.17 23.11 3.30
N ASP A 36 32.18 24.00 3.12
CA ASP A 36 32.41 25.45 3.22
C ASP A 36 31.28 26.31 3.84
N HIS A 37 30.24 25.75 4.49
CA HIS A 37 29.25 26.61 5.17
C HIS A 37 28.77 26.10 6.52
N ASP A 38 29.00 26.93 7.54
CA ASP A 38 28.41 26.85 8.88
C ASP A 38 26.89 27.04 8.78
N CYS A 39 26.15 25.99 9.12
CA CYS A 39 24.73 25.86 8.78
C CYS A 39 23.87 26.61 9.81
N THR A 40 23.64 27.90 9.59
CA THR A 40 22.75 28.73 10.44
C THR A 40 21.28 28.61 10.00
N GLY A 41 20.68 27.46 10.31
CA GLY A 41 19.36 27.36 10.94
C GLY A 41 18.06 27.96 10.37
N ASP A 42 17.97 28.61 9.20
CA ASP A 42 16.64 29.18 8.83
C ASP A 42 16.18 29.10 7.35
N GLN A 43 17.06 28.90 6.36
CA GLN A 43 16.65 28.95 4.95
C GLN A 43 17.49 28.02 4.04
N CYS A 44 17.68 26.75 4.42
CA CYS A 44 18.31 25.79 3.51
C CYS A 44 17.26 25.19 2.55
N PRO A 45 17.31 25.49 1.23
CA PRO A 45 16.34 24.98 0.26
C PRO A 45 16.35 23.45 0.14
N VAL A 46 17.47 22.82 0.50
CA VAL A 46 17.65 21.36 0.52
C VAL A 46 16.90 20.72 1.69
N CYS A 47 16.85 21.35 2.86
CA CYS A 47 16.06 20.85 4.00
C CYS A 47 14.57 20.90 3.69
N ALA A 48 14.11 21.92 2.96
CA ALA A 48 12.75 22.02 2.47
C ALA A 48 12.42 20.89 1.47
N GLU A 49 13.34 20.60 0.54
CA GLU A 49 13.15 19.52 -0.44
C GLU A 49 13.13 18.14 0.22
N ILE A 50 14.01 17.86 1.18
CA ILE A 50 14.00 16.62 1.98
C ILE A 50 12.70 16.49 2.77
N GLN A 51 12.25 17.57 3.41
CA GLN A 51 10.99 17.55 4.15
C GLN A 51 9.79 17.30 3.23
N THR A 52 9.80 17.85 2.02
CA THR A 52 8.77 17.53 1.02
C THR A 52 8.83 16.07 0.58
N ALA A 53 10.03 15.52 0.35
CA ALA A 53 10.21 14.10 0.00
C ALA A 53 9.76 13.15 1.12
N GLU A 54 10.07 13.46 2.38
CA GLU A 54 9.58 12.70 3.53
C GLU A 54 8.06 12.73 3.64
N ASN A 55 7.47 13.90 3.41
CA ASN A 55 6.02 14.05 3.51
C ASN A 55 5.31 13.30 2.37
N LEU A 56 5.89 13.31 1.17
CA LEU A 56 5.43 12.50 0.04
C LEU A 56 5.57 11.00 0.34
N LEU A 57 6.69 10.55 0.90
CA LEU A 57 6.88 9.14 1.28
C LEU A 57 5.85 8.69 2.32
N LYS A 58 5.59 9.52 3.35
CA LYS A 58 4.57 9.27 4.37
C LYS A 58 3.17 9.19 3.75
N GLN A 59 2.83 10.12 2.86
CA GLN A 59 1.54 10.12 2.17
C GLN A 59 1.38 8.91 1.24
N VAL A 60 2.40 8.55 0.46
CA VAL A 60 2.36 7.36 -0.42
C VAL A 60 2.20 6.08 0.40
N GLY A 61 2.88 5.98 1.55
CA GLY A 61 2.71 4.88 2.49
C GLY A 61 1.26 4.78 3.00
N LEU A 62 0.72 5.87 3.54
CA LEU A 62 -0.67 5.94 4.03
C LEU A 62 -1.70 5.61 2.96
N VAL A 63 -1.59 6.24 1.79
CA VAL A 63 -2.50 6.00 0.65
C VAL A 63 -2.40 4.53 0.20
N GLY A 64 -1.19 3.97 0.16
CA GLY A 64 -0.98 2.55 -0.13
C GLY A 64 -1.72 1.64 0.85
N PHE A 65 -1.62 1.90 2.16
CA PHE A 65 -2.36 1.15 3.18
C PHE A 65 -3.88 1.31 3.04
N CYS A 66 -4.38 2.52 2.78
CA CYS A 66 -5.80 2.77 2.57
C CYS A 66 -6.35 1.99 1.36
N ILE A 67 -5.65 2.00 0.23
CA ILE A 67 -6.07 1.27 -0.98
C ILE A 67 -6.15 -0.23 -0.70
N LEU A 68 -5.13 -0.80 -0.07
CA LEU A 68 -5.09 -2.23 0.26
C LEU A 68 -6.21 -2.62 1.23
N PHE A 69 -6.47 -1.79 2.24
CA PHE A 69 -7.54 -2.02 3.21
C PHE A 69 -8.91 -1.95 2.54
N SER A 70 -9.20 -0.90 1.77
CA SER A 70 -10.47 -0.75 1.05
C SER A 70 -10.71 -1.90 0.07
N PHE A 71 -9.68 -2.30 -0.67
CA PHE A 71 -9.77 -3.43 -1.61
C PHE A 71 -10.07 -4.74 -0.89
N SER A 72 -9.37 -5.04 0.20
CA SER A 72 -9.59 -6.24 1.01
C SER A 72 -11.03 -6.33 1.53
N ASN A 73 -11.55 -5.23 2.09
CA ASN A 73 -12.92 -5.15 2.59
C ASN A 73 -13.95 -5.32 1.46
N HIS A 74 -13.73 -4.71 0.30
CA HIS A 74 -14.63 -4.84 -0.85
C HIS A 74 -14.69 -6.29 -1.36
N LEU A 75 -13.55 -7.00 -1.43
CA LEU A 75 -13.54 -8.41 -1.80
C LEU A 75 -14.27 -9.28 -0.79
N SER A 76 -14.05 -9.03 0.50
CA SER A 76 -14.71 -9.77 1.58
C SER A 76 -16.23 -9.59 1.53
N SER A 77 -16.72 -8.36 1.36
CA SER A 77 -18.14 -8.06 1.24
C SER A 77 -18.77 -8.73 0.01
N TYR A 78 -18.11 -8.67 -1.15
CA TYR A 78 -18.59 -9.33 -2.37
C TYR A 78 -18.67 -10.85 -2.21
N SER A 79 -17.64 -11.46 -1.60
CA SER A 79 -17.61 -12.90 -1.32
C SER A 79 -18.74 -13.30 -0.36
N SER A 80 -18.88 -12.57 0.74
CA SER A 80 -19.93 -12.75 1.75
C SER A 80 -21.33 -12.65 1.13
N GLY A 81 -21.57 -11.66 0.27
CA GLY A 81 -22.84 -11.52 -0.45
C GLY A 81 -23.17 -12.73 -1.32
N LYS A 82 -22.19 -13.30 -2.02
CA LYS A 82 -22.40 -14.56 -2.76
C LYS A 82 -22.68 -15.74 -1.86
N TYR A 83 -21.96 -15.87 -0.74
CA TYR A 83 -22.22 -16.93 0.23
C TYR A 83 -23.62 -16.83 0.82
N THR A 84 -24.08 -15.62 1.18
CA THR A 84 -25.44 -15.38 1.67
C THR A 84 -26.49 -15.66 0.59
N LEU A 85 -26.26 -15.26 -0.66
CA LEU A 85 -27.16 -15.56 -1.77
C LEU A 85 -27.29 -17.07 -1.99
N CYS A 86 -26.17 -17.79 -2.04
CA CYS A 86 -26.18 -19.25 -2.14
C CYS A 86 -26.86 -19.88 -0.92
N TYR A 87 -26.63 -19.35 0.29
CA TYR A 87 -27.25 -19.83 1.50
C TYR A 87 -28.77 -19.71 1.40
N VAL A 88 -29.30 -18.52 1.09
CA VAL A 88 -30.76 -18.29 0.95
C VAL A 88 -31.36 -19.15 -0.18
N ASN A 89 -30.67 -19.29 -1.31
CA ASN A 89 -31.13 -20.17 -2.39
C ASN A 89 -31.18 -21.65 -1.98
N ASN A 90 -30.36 -22.09 -1.02
CA ASN A 90 -30.42 -23.45 -0.50
C ASN A 90 -31.51 -23.62 0.58
N ILE A 91 -32.07 -22.54 1.12
CA ILE A 91 -33.18 -22.56 2.11
C ILE A 91 -34.54 -22.52 1.38
N THR A 92 -34.65 -23.15 0.21
CA THR A 92 -35.98 -23.29 -0.40
C THR A 92 -36.85 -24.24 0.43
N PRO A 93 -38.19 -24.06 0.46
CA PRO A 93 -39.09 -24.97 1.16
C PRO A 93 -38.99 -26.43 0.67
N VAL A 94 -38.57 -26.63 -0.58
CA VAL A 94 -38.27 -27.96 -1.17
C VAL A 94 -37.05 -28.60 -0.50
N THR A 95 -35.97 -27.84 -0.26
CA THR A 95 -34.78 -28.32 0.45
C THR A 95 -35.04 -28.55 1.94
N LEU A 96 -35.84 -27.68 2.57
CA LEU A 96 -36.22 -27.79 3.98
C LEU A 96 -37.24 -28.92 4.24
N LYS A 97 -37.77 -29.54 3.18
CA LYS A 97 -38.75 -30.64 3.23
C LYS A 97 -39.93 -30.37 4.18
N VAL A 98 -40.33 -29.11 4.31
CA VAL A 98 -41.46 -28.70 5.13
C VAL A 98 -42.71 -29.25 4.45
N ARG A 99 -43.41 -30.15 5.12
CA ARG A 99 -44.66 -30.72 4.62
C ARG A 99 -45.73 -29.64 4.70
N MET A 100 -46.13 -29.11 3.55
CA MET A 100 -47.22 -28.16 3.45
C MET A 100 -48.52 -28.91 3.76
N ASN A 101 -48.98 -28.86 5.01
CA ASN A 101 -50.32 -29.32 5.35
C ASN A 101 -51.28 -28.18 5.03
N ASN A 102 -51.93 -28.28 3.88
CA ASN A 102 -53.16 -27.54 3.65
C ASN A 102 -54.30 -28.56 3.68
#